data_AF-Q86QT8-F1
#
_entry.id   AF-Q86QT8-F1
#
_cell.length_a   1.000
_cell.length_b   1.000
_cell.length_c   1.000
_cell.angle_alpha   90.00
_cell.angle_beta   90.00
_cell.angle_gamma   90.00
#
_symmetry.space_group_name_H-M   'P 1'
#
loop_
_entity.id
_entity.type
_entity.pdbx_description
1 polymer ?
#
loop_
_entity_poly.entity_id
_entity_poly.type
_entity_poly.pdbx_seq_one_letter_code
_entity_poly.pdbx_strand_id
1 'polypeptide(L)' 'DRDSCVDKSQCAKYGYYYQCDECCKKAGDRAGTCEYFKCKCNP' A
#
# COMPACT_ATOMS: atom_id res chain seq x y z
N ASP A 1 -6.74 -10.17 -4.75
CA ASP A 1 -5.35 -10.48 -4.41
C ASP A 1 -4.69 -9.21 -3.89
N ARG A 2 -4.55 -9.08 -2.55
CA ARG A 2 -3.89 -7.92 -1.93
C ARG A 2 -2.37 -7.97 -2.08
N ASP A 3 -1.84 -9.14 -2.47
CA ASP A 3 -0.41 -9.39 -2.62
C ASP A 3 0.21 -8.51 -3.71
N SER A 4 -0.53 -8.28 -4.81
CA SER A 4 -0.11 -7.34 -5.87
C SER A 4 0.12 -5.90 -5.39
N CYS A 5 -0.55 -5.43 -4.32
CA CYS A 5 -0.26 -4.10 -3.76
C CYS A 5 1.06 -4.09 -2.99
N VAL A 6 1.40 -5.21 -2.33
CA VAL A 6 2.55 -5.32 -1.44
C VAL A 6 3.83 -5.59 -2.23
N ASP A 7 3.79 -6.52 -3.18
CA ASP A 7 4.99 -7.01 -3.87
C ASP A 7 5.52 -6.02 -4.95
N LYS A 8 4.61 -5.27 -5.61
CA LYS A 8 4.99 -4.23 -6.58
C LYS A 8 5.17 -2.83 -5.98
N SER A 9 4.91 -2.66 -4.69
CA SER A 9 5.00 -1.32 -4.11
C SER A 9 6.46 -0.88 -3.99
N GLN A 10 6.85 0.16 -4.73
CA GLN A 10 8.13 0.87 -4.58
C GLN A 10 8.15 1.73 -3.30
N CYS A 11 7.62 1.16 -2.22
CA CYS A 11 7.47 1.84 -0.96
C CYS A 11 8.84 2.18 -0.36
N ALA A 12 8.98 3.42 0.10
CA ALA A 12 10.09 3.80 0.96
C ALA A 12 9.97 3.13 2.33
N LYS A 13 11.00 3.26 3.17
CA LYS A 13 10.98 2.70 4.53
C LYS A 13 9.73 3.13 5.31
N TYR A 14 9.35 4.39 5.20
CA TYR A 14 8.10 4.93 5.71
C TYR A 14 7.59 6.03 4.78
N GLY A 15 6.29 6.23 4.71
CA GLY A 15 5.69 7.38 4.03
C GLY A 15 4.46 7.02 3.21
N TYR A 16 4.05 7.97 2.37
CA TYR A 16 2.93 7.78 1.46
C TYR A 16 3.42 7.32 0.09
N TYR A 17 2.76 6.33 -0.49
CA TYR A 17 2.95 5.98 -1.89
C TYR A 17 1.60 5.87 -2.57
N TYR A 18 1.37 6.73 -3.56
CA TYR A 18 0.07 6.86 -4.22
C TYR A 18 -0.45 5.53 -4.77
N GLN A 19 0.40 4.75 -5.43
CA GLN A 19 -0.01 3.43 -5.95
C GLN A 19 -0.40 2.46 -4.83
N CYS A 20 0.30 2.50 -3.69
CA CYS A 20 -0.08 1.70 -2.51
C CYS A 20 -1.46 2.13 -2.02
N ASP A 21 -1.67 3.43 -1.83
CA ASP A 21 -2.94 3.99 -1.35
C ASP A 21 -4.12 3.68 -2.26
N GLU A 22 -3.95 3.87 -3.57
CA GLU A 22 -5.01 3.61 -4.55
C GLU A 22 -5.32 2.11 -4.66
N CYS A 23 -4.30 1.25 -4.55
CA CYS A 23 -4.47 -0.20 -4.57
C CYS A 23 -5.24 -0.69 -3.33
N CYS A 24 -4.91 -0.15 -2.16
CA CYS A 24 -5.63 -0.41 -0.92
C CYS A 24 -7.09 0.07 -0.99
N LYS A 25 -7.34 1.28 -1.50
CA LYS A 25 -8.69 1.80 -1.70
C LYS A 25 -9.51 0.93 -2.66
N LYS A 26 -8.91 0.45 -3.74
CA LYS A 26 -9.55 -0.51 -4.65
C LYS A 26 -9.86 -1.85 -3.98
N ALA A 27 -9.06 -2.26 -3.00
CA ALA A 27 -9.32 -3.46 -2.20
C ALA A 27 -10.41 -3.27 -1.12
N GLY A 28 -10.87 -2.04 -0.89
CA GLY A 28 -11.88 -1.70 0.11
C GLY A 28 -11.31 -1.19 1.44
N ASP A 29 -9.99 -1.03 1.55
CA ASP A 29 -9.35 -0.41 2.70
C ASP A 29 -9.45 1.13 2.62
N ARG A 30 -9.30 1.82 3.76
CA ARG A 30 -9.44 3.29 3.83
C ARG A 30 -8.27 4.02 3.17
N ALA A 31 -7.06 3.50 3.39
CA ALA A 31 -5.83 4.08 2.87
C ALA A 31 -4.71 3.04 2.84
N GLY A 32 -3.72 3.29 1.99
CA GLY A 32 -2.46 2.55 1.95
C GLY A 32 -1.30 3.43 2.35
N THR A 33 -0.42 2.91 3.20
CA THR A 33 0.80 3.57 3.65
C THR A 33 2.00 2.67 3.45
N CYS A 34 3.18 3.26 3.25
CA CYS A 34 4.42 2.52 3.24
C CYS A 34 4.95 2.33 4.65
N GLU A 35 5.21 1.08 5.01
CA GLU A 35 5.80 0.69 6.28
C GLU A 35 6.84 -0.41 6.02
N TYR A 36 8.09 -0.18 6.42
CA TYR A 36 9.23 -1.08 6.18
C TYR A 36 9.38 -1.52 4.72
N PHE A 37 9.33 -0.58 3.77
CA PHE A 37 9.44 -0.85 2.32
C PHE A 37 8.31 -1.71 1.74
N LYS A 38 7.20 -1.85 2.47
CA LYS A 38 6.01 -2.57 2.03
C LYS A 38 4.79 -1.68 2.10
N CYS A 39 3.89 -1.84 1.13
CA CYS A 39 2.56 -1.26 1.24
C CYS A 39 1.75 -1.99 2.31
N LYS A 40 1.24 -1.23 3.29
CA LYS A 40 0.26 -1.68 4.27
C LYS A 40 -1.06 -0.98 3.99
N CYS A 41 -2.11 -1.76 3.76
CA CYS A 41 -3.47 -1.24 3.70
C CYS A 41 -4.08 -1.23 5.09
N ASN A 42 -4.57 -0.06 5.50
CA ASN A 42 -5.33 0.12 6.72
C ASN A 42 -6.82 0.04 6.40
N PRO A 43 -7.55 -0.93 7.00
CA PRO A 43 -8.99 -1.03 6.85
C PRO A 43 -9.72 0.22 7.37
#